data_AF-K2J236-F1
#
_entry.id   AF-K2J236-F1
#
_cell.length_a   1.000
_cell.length_b   1.000
_cell.length_c   1.000
_cell.angle_alpha   90.00
_cell.angle_beta   90.00
_cell.angle_gamma   90.00
#
_symmetry.space_group_name_H-M   'P 1'
#
loop_
_entity.id
_entity.type
_entity.pdbx_description
1 polymer ?
#
loop_
_entity_poly.entity_id
_entity_poly.type
_entity_poly.pdbx_seq_one_letter_code
_entity_poly.pdbx_strand_id
1 'polypeptide(L)'
;MNGATSQGVVLALLEELNDRHIPRLLKLKDKVEAGECLDDFDLRFLKDAIETAEEAKALVHQHPELNDLAGQLFHLYNHITDQALKNERAD
;
A
#
# COMPACT_ATOMS: atom_id res chain seq x y z
N MET A 1 19.95 9.40 -24.74
CA MET A 1 18.97 10.21 -23.98
C MET A 1 18.09 9.25 -23.20
N ASN A 2 17.94 9.42 -21.87
CA ASN A 2 16.87 8.91 -20.97
C ASN A 2 17.35 8.67 -19.52
N GLY A 3 18.24 9.51 -18.98
CA GLY A 3 18.52 9.54 -17.53
C GLY A 3 17.54 10.42 -16.74
N ALA A 4 16.89 11.38 -17.41
CA ALA A 4 15.97 12.34 -16.79
C ALA A 4 14.53 11.78 -16.63
N THR A 5 14.15 10.76 -17.40
CA THR A 5 12.78 10.23 -17.43
C THR A 5 12.45 9.39 -16.20
N SER A 6 13.42 8.65 -15.64
CA SER A 6 13.16 7.74 -14.53
C SER A 6 12.92 8.49 -13.22
N GLN A 7 13.72 9.51 -12.89
CA GLN A 7 13.57 10.27 -11.63
C GLN A 7 12.25 11.04 -11.53
N GLY A 8 11.78 11.64 -12.64
CA GLY A 8 10.47 12.31 -12.66
C GLY A 8 9.30 11.35 -12.47
N VAL A 9 9.41 10.13 -13.00
CA VAL A 9 8.42 9.07 -12.81
C VAL A 9 8.42 8.58 -11.36
N VAL A 10 9.59 8.39 -10.73
CA VAL A 10 9.66 8.01 -9.31
C VAL A 10 9.01 9.07 -8.43
N LEU A 11 9.30 10.35 -8.66
CA LEU A 11 8.73 11.43 -7.86
C LEU A 11 7.20 11.45 -7.97
N ALA A 12 6.64 11.34 -9.18
CA ALA A 12 5.19 11.34 -9.37
C ALA A 12 4.52 10.14 -8.68
N LEU A 13 5.15 8.95 -8.73
CA LEU A 13 4.66 7.76 -8.03
C LEU A 13 4.70 7.94 -6.50
N LEU A 14 5.75 8.57 -5.97
CA LEU A 14 5.85 8.87 -4.54
C LEU A 14 4.79 9.90 -4.09
N GLU A 15 4.54 10.93 -4.91
CA GLU A 15 3.48 11.90 -4.66
C GLU A 15 2.10 11.23 -4.65
N GLU A 16 1.79 10.39 -5.64
CA GLU A 16 0.52 9.65 -5.68
C GLU A 16 0.36 8.69 -4.49
N LEU A 17 1.43 7.99 -4.13
CA LEU A 17 1.49 7.11 -2.97
C LEU A 17 1.17 7.90 -1.68
N ASN A 18 1.81 9.06 -1.50
CA ASN A 18 1.64 9.90 -0.32
C ASN A 18 0.26 10.55 -0.23
N ASP A 19 -0.25 11.07 -1.35
CA ASP A 19 -1.46 11.90 -1.34
C ASP A 19 -2.74 11.07 -1.45
N ARG A 20 -2.67 9.84 -1.99
CA ARG A 20 -3.85 9.00 -2.25
C ARG A 20 -3.78 7.64 -1.56
N HIS A 21 -2.75 6.85 -1.83
CA HIS A 21 -2.74 5.45 -1.40
C HIS A 21 -2.54 5.31 0.10
N ILE A 22 -1.54 5.97 0.68
CA ILE A 22 -1.26 5.90 2.13
C ILE A 22 -2.47 6.37 2.95
N PRO A 23 -3.10 7.54 2.69
CA PRO A 23 -4.27 7.98 3.44
C PRO A 23 -5.43 6.97 3.39
N ARG A 24 -5.63 6.30 2.25
CA ARG A 24 -6.69 5.28 2.13
C ARG A 24 -6.34 3.99 2.87
N LEU A 25 -5.07 3.56 2.84
CA LEU A 25 -4.62 2.40 3.64
C LEU A 25 -4.73 2.66 5.14
N LEU A 26 -4.42 3.87 5.59
CA LEU A 26 -4.61 4.25 7.00
C LEU A 26 -6.09 4.21 7.41
N LYS A 27 -7.01 4.65 6.54
CA LYS A 27 -8.45 4.50 6.79
C LYS A 27 -8.88 3.03 6.89
N LEU A 28 -8.35 2.15 6.04
CA LEU A 28 -8.62 0.72 6.15
C LEU A 28 -8.09 0.14 7.45
N LYS A 29 -6.88 0.54 7.86
CA LYS A 29 -6.31 0.16 9.16
C LYS A 29 -7.23 0.57 10.31
N ASP A 30 -7.67 1.83 10.33
CA ASP A 30 -8.54 2.33 11.40
C ASP A 30 -9.88 1.56 11.44
N LYS A 31 -10.45 1.25 10.25
CA LYS A 31 -11.68 0.46 10.12
C LYS A 31 -11.53 -0.94 10.70
N VAL A 32 -10.49 -1.69 10.32
CA VAL A 32 -10.27 -3.05 10.84
C VAL A 32 -9.89 -3.05 12.32
N GLU A 33 -9.18 -2.03 12.81
CA GLU A 33 -8.88 -1.89 14.24
C GLU A 33 -10.10 -1.56 15.08
N ALA A 34 -11.12 -0.93 14.50
CA ALA A 34 -12.42 -0.74 15.13
C ALA A 34 -13.28 -2.02 15.18
N GLY A 35 -12.79 -3.13 14.58
CA GLY A 35 -13.50 -4.40 14.52
C GLY A 35 -14.46 -4.53 13.33
N GLU A 36 -14.45 -3.57 12.41
CA GLU A 36 -15.31 -3.61 11.23
C GLU A 36 -14.79 -4.59 10.16
N CYS A 37 -15.71 -5.24 9.46
CA CYS A 37 -15.44 -6.04 8.27
C CYS A 37 -15.14 -5.15 7.05
N LEU A 38 -14.34 -5.66 6.11
CA LEU A 38 -14.02 -4.94 4.88
C LEU A 38 -15.07 -5.26 3.81
N ASP A 39 -15.63 -4.24 3.18
CA ASP A 39 -16.58 -4.43 2.09
C ASP A 39 -15.87 -4.71 0.76
N ASP A 40 -16.64 -5.03 -0.29
CA ASP A 40 -16.10 -5.34 -1.62
C ASP A 40 -15.23 -4.20 -2.20
N PHE A 41 -15.55 -2.94 -1.91
CA PHE A 41 -14.77 -1.80 -2.39
C PHE A 41 -13.45 -1.66 -1.65
N ASP A 42 -13.44 -1.90 -0.34
CA ASP A 42 -12.24 -1.93 0.48
C ASP A 42 -11.32 -3.08 0.08
N LEU A 43 -11.87 -4.28 -0.09
CA LEU A 43 -11.13 -5.47 -0.52
C LEU A 43 -10.54 -5.28 -1.92
N ARG A 44 -11.32 -4.71 -2.86
CA ARG A 44 -10.82 -4.41 -4.21
C ARG A 44 -9.65 -3.44 -4.17
N PHE A 45 -9.78 -2.36 -3.41
CA PHE A 45 -8.70 -1.39 -3.26
C PHE A 45 -7.46 -2.01 -2.62
N LEU A 46 -7.61 -2.78 -1.54
CA LEU A 46 -6.48 -3.40 -0.85
C LEU A 46 -5.73 -4.36 -1.79
N LYS A 47 -6.46 -5.14 -2.58
CA LYS A 47 -5.88 -6.02 -3.60
C LYS A 47 -5.10 -5.23 -4.65
N ASP A 48 -5.73 -4.23 -5.26
CA ASP A 48 -5.11 -3.41 -6.30
C ASP A 48 -3.85 -2.68 -5.75
N ALA A 49 -3.87 -2.24 -4.49
CA ALA A 49 -2.73 -1.58 -3.83
C ALA A 49 -1.55 -2.55 -3.61
N ILE A 50 -1.83 -3.80 -3.22
CA ILE A 50 -0.79 -4.83 -3.07
C ILE A 50 -0.21 -5.22 -4.42
N GLU A 51 -1.03 -5.40 -5.45
CA GLU A 51 -0.58 -5.68 -6.82
C GLU A 51 0.33 -4.55 -7.34
N THR A 52 -0.06 -3.30 -7.12
CA THR A 52 0.78 -2.13 -7.47
C THR A 52 2.13 -2.15 -6.74
N ALA A 53 2.13 -2.51 -5.45
CA ALA A 53 3.37 -2.59 -4.66
C ALA A 53 4.29 -3.73 -5.14
N GLU A 54 3.73 -4.85 -5.59
CA GLU A 54 4.48 -5.96 -6.18
C GLU A 54 5.18 -5.54 -7.49
N GLU A 55 4.47 -4.80 -8.35
CA GLU A 55 5.04 -4.26 -9.60
C GLU A 55 6.15 -3.23 -9.33
N ALA A 56 6.04 -2.47 -8.24
CA ALA A 56 7.03 -1.48 -7.82
C ALA A 56 8.32 -2.08 -7.23
N LYS A 57 8.40 -3.42 -7.02
CA LYS A 57 9.61 -4.06 -6.45
C LYS A 57 10.87 -3.72 -7.24
N ALA A 58 10.81 -3.76 -8.57
CA ALA A 58 11.95 -3.44 -9.42
C ALA A 58 12.45 -2.00 -9.21
N LEU A 59 11.54 -1.08 -8.87
CA LEU A 59 11.87 0.30 -8.56
C LEU A 59 12.59 0.42 -7.22
N VAL A 60 12.11 -0.28 -6.19
CA VAL A 60 12.78 -0.33 -4.86
C VAL A 60 14.20 -0.91 -4.98
N HIS A 61 14.41 -1.92 -5.81
CA HIS A 61 15.76 -2.46 -6.08
C HIS A 61 16.69 -1.44 -6.73
N GLN A 62 16.16 -0.54 -7.56
CA GLN A 62 16.93 0.52 -8.22
C GLN A 62 17.13 1.75 -7.32
N HIS A 63 16.28 1.92 -6.30
CA HIS A 63 16.25 3.04 -5.37
C HIS A 63 16.25 2.54 -3.92
N PRO A 64 17.42 2.11 -3.39
CA PRO A 64 17.54 1.57 -2.03
C PRO A 64 17.05 2.52 -0.93
N GLU A 65 17.01 3.84 -1.19
CA GLU A 65 16.42 4.84 -0.32
C GLU A 65 14.92 4.61 -0.04
N LEU A 66 14.24 3.82 -0.88
CA LEU A 66 12.83 3.47 -0.72
C LEU A 66 12.62 2.21 0.13
N ASN A 67 13.68 1.49 0.53
CA ASN A 67 13.57 0.24 1.28
C ASN A 67 12.76 0.39 2.57
N ASP A 68 13.03 1.45 3.35
CA ASP A 68 12.34 1.69 4.61
C ASP A 68 10.85 1.99 4.40
N LEU A 69 10.51 2.72 3.33
CA LEU A 69 9.12 3.00 2.96
C LEU A 69 8.40 1.72 2.50
N ALA A 70 9.05 0.93 1.65
CA ALA A 70 8.51 -0.34 1.18
C ALA A 70 8.27 -1.32 2.34
N GLY A 71 9.19 -1.38 3.30
CA GLY A 71 9.03 -2.18 4.51
C GLY A 71 7.82 -1.73 5.36
N GLN A 72 7.66 -0.42 5.56
CA GLN A 72 6.52 0.12 6.29
C GLN A 72 5.17 -0.19 5.61
N LEU A 73 5.10 -0.07 4.29
CA LEU A 73 3.90 -0.43 3.52
C LEU A 73 3.60 -1.92 3.60
N PHE A 74 4.62 -2.78 3.50
CA PHE A 74 4.46 -4.22 3.64
C PHE A 74 3.90 -4.59 5.02
N HIS A 75 4.42 -3.98 6.09
CA HIS A 75 3.89 -4.17 7.44
C HIS A 75 2.44 -3.69 7.55
N LEU A 76 2.09 -2.55 6.93
CA LEU A 76 0.73 -2.03 6.92
C LEU A 76 -0.25 -2.97 6.20
N TYR A 77 0.12 -3.50 5.02
CA TYR A 77 -0.72 -4.45 4.30
C TYR A 77 -0.98 -5.73 5.10
N ASN A 78 0.06 -6.28 5.73
CA ASN A 78 -0.08 -7.47 6.56
C ASN A 78 -0.98 -7.22 7.77
N HIS A 79 -0.80 -6.09 8.45
CA HIS A 79 -1.64 -5.72 9.59
C HIS A 79 -3.11 -5.59 9.21
N ILE A 80 -3.41 -4.88 8.11
CA ILE A 80 -4.78 -4.72 7.61
C ILE A 80 -5.38 -6.08 7.27
N THR A 81 -4.65 -6.92 6.53
CA THR A 81 -5.14 -8.23 6.08
C THR A 81 -5.38 -9.18 7.25
N ASP A 82 -4.44 -9.26 8.20
CA ASP A 82 -4.55 -10.11 9.38
C ASP A 82 -5.72 -9.70 10.27
N GLN A 83 -5.92 -8.39 10.45
CA GLN A 83 -7.02 -7.89 11.27
C GLN A 83 -8.37 -8.04 10.55
N ALA A 84 -8.45 -7.78 9.25
CA ALA A 84 -9.65 -8.03 8.46
C ALA A 84 -10.08 -9.51 8.57
N LEU A 85 -9.15 -10.45 8.42
CA LEU A 85 -9.43 -11.89 8.56
C LEU A 85 -9.93 -12.27 9.97
N LYS A 86 -9.48 -11.58 11.03
CA LYS A 86 -10.00 -11.79 12.38
C LYS A 86 -11.43 -11.28 12.52
N ASN A 87 -11.72 -10.10 11.96
CA ASN A 87 -13.04 -9.50 12.03
C ASN A 87 -14.07 -10.35 11.27
N GLU A 88 -13.74 -10.80 10.06
CA GLU A 88 -14.60 -11.71 9.25
C GLU A 88 -14.90 -13.04 9.94
N ARG A 89 -14.03 -13.50 10.85
CA ARG A 89 -14.25 -14.75 11.62
C ARG A 89 -15.02 -14.54 12.92
N ALA A 90 -15.15 -13.29 13.35
CA ALA A 90 -15.83 -12.92 14.58
C ALA A 90 -17.31 -12.54 14.35
N ASP A 91 -17.68 -12.24 13.10
CA ASP A 91 -19.06 -12.08 12.62
C ASP A 91 -19.77 -13.44 12.45
#